data_AF-A0A1I2E5S6-F1
#
_entry.id   AF-A0A1I2E5S6-F1
#
_cell.length_a   1.000
_cell.length_b   1.000
_cell.length_c   1.000
_cell.angle_alpha   90.00
_cell.angle_beta   90.00
_cell.angle_gamma   90.00
#
_symmetry.space_group_name_H-M   'P 1'
#
loop_
_entity.id
_entity.type
_entity.pdbx_description
1 polymer ?
#
loop_
_entity_poly.entity_id
_entity_poly.type
_entity_poly.pdbx_seq_one_letter_code
_entity_poly.pdbx_strand_id
1 'polypeptide(L)'
;MKKLSFILFLIGSILAFNSCNDDEVDFNAYGDVIVLSRYLETDELEFAAAYYAYGNKSMENVTVITPDGNNIELEPYNEYITSSFKKEPTDENYSPNLPLSGVYQFVISTTSNETDSVSDIVESENFVYPVKINDVSFTDNTLSAEWDEVPNADAYGIRIVNLSDPETIYFSSGWFSETSFELSYVNSQITNPPQSGEEVIIEILACKFEDVVGDIYNIESISSSRTTLIWE
;
A
#
# COMPACT_ATOMS: atom_id res chain seq x y z
N MET A 1 44.30 -17.55 61.68
CA MET A 1 43.14 -18.13 60.98
C MET A 1 42.52 -17.04 60.10
N LYS A 2 42.99 -16.88 58.84
CA LYS A 2 42.68 -15.75 57.95
C LYS A 2 42.41 -16.19 56.49
N LYS A 3 41.93 -17.43 56.28
CA LYS A 3 41.75 -18.01 54.94
C LYS A 3 40.34 -18.56 54.66
N LEU A 4 39.33 -18.13 55.43
CA LEU A 4 37.95 -18.57 55.22
C LEU A 4 37.00 -17.48 54.71
N SER A 5 37.47 -16.24 54.54
CA SER A 5 36.62 -15.12 54.14
C SER A 5 36.62 -14.84 52.63
N PHE A 6 37.49 -15.49 51.85
CA PHE A 6 37.66 -15.18 50.42
C PHE A 6 36.86 -16.11 49.49
N ILE A 7 36.36 -17.24 50.00
CA ILE A 7 35.59 -18.22 49.20
C ILE A 7 34.09 -17.88 49.17
N LEU A 8 33.58 -17.13 50.16
CA LEU A 8 32.16 -16.75 50.22
C LEU A 8 31.80 -15.64 49.23
N PHE A 9 32.78 -14.86 48.75
CA PHE A 9 32.55 -13.76 47.81
C PHE A 9 32.49 -14.21 46.34
N LEU A 10 33.00 -15.42 46.04
CA LEU A 10 33.06 -15.95 44.67
C LEU A 10 31.80 -16.72 44.25
N ILE A 11 30.96 -17.13 45.22
CA ILE A 11 29.70 -17.86 44.95
C ILE A 11 28.53 -16.87 44.73
N GLY A 12 28.67 -15.62 45.18
CA GLY A 12 27.65 -14.58 45.00
C GLY A 12 27.62 -13.94 43.61
N SER A 13 28.68 -14.08 42.80
CA SER A 13 28.79 -13.47 41.47
C SER A 13 28.15 -14.30 40.34
N ILE A 14 27.62 -15.49 40.63
CA ILE A 14 27.00 -16.37 39.62
C ILE A 14 25.49 -16.09 39.48
N LEU A 15 24.88 -15.32 40.38
CA LEU A 15 23.45 -14.98 40.32
C LEU A 15 23.16 -13.58 39.71
N ALA A 16 24.19 -12.87 39.25
CA ALA A 16 24.06 -11.52 38.68
C ALA A 16 23.96 -11.50 37.14
N PHE A 17 23.82 -12.66 36.49
CA PHE A 17 23.46 -12.76 35.07
C PHE A 17 21.98 -13.14 34.92
N ASN A 18 21.08 -12.38 35.57
CA ASN A 18 19.74 -12.26 34.99
C ASN A 18 19.92 -11.32 33.79
N SER A 19 20.12 -11.98 32.66
CA SER A 19 20.03 -11.44 31.31
C SER A 19 19.01 -10.31 31.21
N CYS A 20 19.33 -9.29 30.42
CA CYS A 20 18.31 -8.41 29.83
C CYS A 20 17.14 -9.28 29.37
N ASN A 21 16.00 -9.19 30.04
CA ASN A 21 14.75 -9.37 29.33
C ASN A 21 14.63 -8.10 28.51
N ASP A 22 15.09 -8.14 27.26
CA ASP A 22 14.38 -7.35 26.26
C ASP A 22 12.99 -7.99 26.24
N ASP A 23 11.99 -7.28 26.77
CA ASP A 23 10.62 -7.74 26.72
C ASP A 23 10.31 -8.07 25.26
N GLU A 24 10.09 -9.35 24.95
CA GLU A 24 9.72 -9.74 23.59
C GLU A 24 8.43 -9.00 23.25
N VAL A 25 8.49 -8.19 22.20
CA VAL A 25 7.31 -7.47 21.72
C VAL A 25 6.33 -8.51 21.18
N ASP A 26 5.08 -8.47 21.62
CA ASP A 26 4.04 -9.36 21.09
C ASP A 26 3.87 -9.16 19.58
N PHE A 27 3.55 -10.23 18.86
CA PHE A 27 3.20 -10.10 17.45
C PHE A 27 1.89 -9.32 17.29
N ASN A 28 1.88 -8.34 16.40
CA ASN A 28 0.71 -7.57 16.01
C ASN A 28 0.73 -7.37 14.50
N ALA A 29 -0.40 -7.63 13.86
CA ALA A 29 -0.59 -7.49 12.43
C ALA A 29 -1.84 -6.67 12.10
N TYR A 30 -1.90 -6.23 10.85
CA TYR A 30 -3.02 -5.53 10.24
C TYR A 30 -3.25 -6.14 8.86
N GLY A 31 -4.50 -6.18 8.44
CA GLY A 31 -4.92 -6.64 7.11
C GLY A 31 -5.84 -5.59 6.51
N ASP A 32 -5.74 -5.41 5.20
CA ASP A 32 -6.43 -4.36 4.46
C ASP A 32 -6.84 -4.89 3.08
N VAL A 33 -8.08 -4.61 2.68
CA VAL A 33 -8.67 -4.95 1.38
C VAL A 33 -9.05 -3.67 0.66
N ILE A 34 -8.25 -3.32 -0.35
CA ILE A 34 -8.45 -2.11 -1.14
C ILE A 34 -9.28 -2.45 -2.38
N VAL A 35 -10.42 -1.77 -2.56
CA VAL A 35 -11.21 -1.86 -3.78
C VAL A 35 -10.57 -1.00 -4.87
N LEU A 36 -10.11 -1.64 -5.94
CA LEU A 36 -9.53 -0.98 -7.10
C LEU A 36 -10.58 -0.82 -8.20
N SER A 37 -10.63 0.35 -8.84
CA SER A 37 -11.48 0.59 -10.01
C SER A 37 -10.72 1.23 -11.18
N ARG A 38 -11.11 0.88 -12.41
CA ARG A 38 -10.52 1.45 -13.65
C ARG A 38 -11.52 1.43 -14.79
N TYR A 39 -11.31 2.29 -15.78
CA TYR A 39 -11.95 2.15 -17.08
C TYR A 39 -11.04 1.35 -18.02
N LEU A 40 -11.65 0.46 -18.80
CA LEU A 40 -11.04 -0.09 -20.01
C LEU A 40 -10.97 0.97 -21.11
N GLU A 41 -10.19 0.70 -22.16
CA GLU A 41 -10.19 1.52 -23.38
C GLU A 41 -11.58 1.63 -24.05
N THR A 42 -12.49 0.71 -23.71
CA THR A 42 -13.89 0.67 -24.16
C THR A 42 -14.83 1.56 -23.32
N ASP A 43 -14.30 2.32 -22.36
CA ASP A 43 -15.06 3.06 -21.33
C ASP A 43 -15.90 2.17 -20.40
N GLU A 44 -15.61 0.86 -20.37
CA GLU A 44 -16.26 -0.07 -19.44
C GLU A 44 -15.57 -0.03 -18.07
N LEU A 45 -16.36 0.11 -17.01
CA LEU A 45 -15.87 0.15 -15.63
C LEU A 45 -15.62 -1.27 -15.11
N GLU A 46 -14.44 -1.49 -14.55
CA GLU A 46 -14.07 -2.74 -13.90
C GLU A 46 -13.53 -2.49 -12.50
N PHE A 47 -13.64 -3.53 -11.68
CA PHE A 47 -13.23 -3.57 -10.29
C PHE A 47 -12.39 -4.80 -9.99
N ALA A 48 -11.51 -4.66 -9.01
CA ALA A 48 -10.78 -5.76 -8.40
C ALA A 48 -10.54 -5.46 -6.92
N ALA A 49 -10.05 -6.45 -6.17
CA ALA A 49 -9.58 -6.27 -4.80
C ALA A 49 -8.07 -6.49 -4.76
N ALA A 50 -7.36 -5.60 -4.08
CA ALA A 50 -5.99 -5.81 -3.66
C ALA A 50 -5.97 -6.11 -2.16
N TYR A 51 -5.11 -7.03 -1.76
CA TYR A 51 -5.03 -7.51 -0.39
C TYR A 51 -3.65 -7.20 0.16
N TYR A 52 -3.59 -6.63 1.35
CA TYR A 52 -2.34 -6.32 2.01
C TYR A 52 -2.39 -6.77 3.47
N ALA A 53 -1.24 -7.21 3.98
CA ALA A 53 -1.05 -7.50 5.39
C ALA A 53 0.31 -7.00 5.85
N TYR A 54 0.37 -6.42 7.05
CA TYR A 54 1.59 -5.85 7.61
C TYR A 54 1.70 -6.24 9.08
N GLY A 55 2.90 -6.53 9.55
CA GLY A 55 3.13 -6.91 10.94
C GLY A 55 4.41 -6.30 11.51
N ASN A 56 4.51 -6.26 12.83
CA ASN A 56 5.72 -5.81 13.53
C ASN A 56 6.84 -6.88 13.58
N LYS A 57 6.56 -8.11 13.12
CA LYS A 57 7.52 -9.22 12.98
C LYS A 57 7.43 -9.82 11.57
N SER A 58 8.44 -10.62 11.21
CA SER A 58 8.43 -11.41 9.98
C SER A 58 7.31 -12.46 10.01
N MET A 59 6.48 -12.43 8.98
CA MET A 59 5.44 -13.41 8.70
C MET A 59 6.00 -14.52 7.79
N GLU A 60 5.40 -15.71 7.90
CA GLU A 60 5.73 -16.88 7.07
C GLU A 60 4.60 -17.19 6.09
N ASN A 61 3.35 -17.23 6.57
CA ASN A 61 2.18 -17.48 5.73
C ASN A 61 1.10 -16.47 6.04
N VAL A 62 0.43 -15.99 5.00
CA VAL A 62 -0.75 -15.11 5.11
C VAL A 62 -1.81 -15.60 4.14
N THR A 63 -3.00 -15.88 4.67
CA THR A 63 -4.17 -16.29 3.90
C THR A 63 -5.34 -15.38 4.22
N VAL A 64 -6.01 -14.89 3.17
CA VAL A 64 -7.27 -14.15 3.29
C VAL A 64 -8.43 -15.11 3.05
N ILE A 65 -9.35 -15.19 3.99
CA ILE A 65 -10.63 -15.87 3.87
C ILE A 65 -11.66 -14.81 3.49
N THR A 66 -12.14 -14.89 2.26
CA THR A 66 -13.14 -13.97 1.69
C THR A 66 -14.54 -14.22 2.27
N PRO A 67 -15.51 -13.29 2.10
CA PRO A 67 -16.86 -13.41 2.67
C PRO A 67 -17.64 -14.67 2.25
N ASP A 68 -17.34 -15.25 1.08
CA ASP A 68 -17.94 -16.50 0.61
C ASP A 68 -17.14 -17.76 0.97
N GLY A 69 -16.05 -17.60 1.72
CA GLY A 69 -15.22 -18.67 2.26
C GLY A 69 -14.09 -19.14 1.34
N ASN A 70 -13.82 -18.45 0.22
CA ASN A 70 -12.64 -18.74 -0.60
C ASN A 70 -11.36 -18.25 0.10
N ASN A 71 -10.27 -19.00 -0.11
CA ASN A 71 -8.94 -18.68 0.41
C ASN A 71 -8.08 -18.04 -0.67
N ILE A 72 -7.41 -16.94 -0.33
CA ILE A 72 -6.43 -16.25 -1.17
C ILE A 72 -5.10 -16.22 -0.42
N GLU A 73 -4.07 -16.83 -1.00
CA GLU A 73 -2.71 -16.76 -0.47
C GLU A 73 -2.05 -15.46 -0.90
N LEU A 74 -1.42 -14.77 0.07
CA LEU A 74 -0.61 -13.58 -0.20
C LEU A 74 0.87 -13.95 -0.31
N GLU A 75 1.62 -13.15 -1.05
CA GLU A 75 3.06 -13.29 -1.20
C GLU A 75 3.78 -12.20 -0.39
N PRO A 76 5.00 -12.44 0.11
CA PRO A 76 5.79 -11.38 0.74
C PRO A 76 6.01 -10.23 -0.25
N TYR A 77 6.05 -8.99 0.26
CA TYR A 77 6.21 -7.80 -0.57
C TYR A 77 7.44 -7.88 -1.49
N ASN A 78 8.53 -8.44 -0.96
CA ASN A 78 9.65 -8.97 -1.72
C ASN A 78 10.45 -9.96 -0.86
N GLU A 79 11.51 -10.56 -1.42
CA GLU A 79 12.35 -11.57 -0.73
C GLU A 79 13.04 -11.07 0.56
N TYR A 80 13.13 -9.76 0.78
CA TYR A 80 13.77 -9.15 1.94
C TYR A 80 12.77 -8.57 2.96
N ILE A 81 11.54 -8.26 2.53
CA ILE A 81 10.50 -7.66 3.36
C ILE A 81 9.42 -8.70 3.62
N THR A 82 9.63 -9.49 4.68
CA THR A 82 8.70 -10.53 5.14
C THR A 82 7.77 -10.06 6.25
N SER A 83 7.86 -8.80 6.68
CA SER A 83 6.90 -8.16 7.58
C SER A 83 5.70 -7.57 6.84
N SER A 84 5.62 -7.77 5.52
CA SER A 84 4.55 -7.25 4.67
C SER A 84 4.25 -8.23 3.56
N PHE A 85 2.98 -8.53 3.36
CA PHE A 85 2.47 -9.47 2.36
C PHE A 85 1.42 -8.78 1.51
N LYS A 86 1.34 -9.14 0.22
CA LYS A 86 0.39 -8.56 -0.71
C LYS A 86 -0.11 -9.56 -1.76
N LYS A 87 -1.29 -9.25 -2.30
CA LYS A 87 -1.80 -9.80 -3.55
C LYS A 87 -2.48 -8.67 -4.32
N GLU A 88 -1.78 -8.17 -5.33
CA GLU A 88 -2.33 -7.20 -6.27
C GLU A 88 -3.03 -7.95 -7.42
N PRO A 89 -4.17 -7.44 -7.93
CA PRO A 89 -4.89 -8.08 -9.01
C PRO A 89 -4.11 -8.00 -10.32
N THR A 90 -4.12 -9.09 -11.08
CA THR A 90 -3.76 -9.07 -12.50
C THR A 90 -4.94 -8.58 -13.33
N ASP A 91 -4.72 -8.29 -14.62
CA ASP A 91 -5.80 -7.88 -15.51
C ASP A 91 -6.96 -8.88 -15.56
N GLU A 92 -6.68 -10.19 -15.41
CA GLU A 92 -7.69 -11.24 -15.39
C GLU A 92 -8.56 -11.23 -14.11
N ASN A 93 -8.14 -10.52 -13.07
CA ASN A 93 -8.89 -10.40 -11.82
C ASN A 93 -9.88 -9.23 -11.84
N TYR A 94 -9.76 -8.31 -12.80
CA TYR A 94 -10.72 -7.23 -12.98
C TYR A 94 -12.03 -7.77 -13.57
N SER A 95 -13.15 -7.25 -13.06
CA SER A 95 -14.48 -7.66 -13.48
C SER A 95 -15.46 -6.49 -13.41
N PRO A 96 -16.59 -6.52 -14.14
CA PRO A 96 -17.62 -5.48 -14.02
C PRO A 96 -18.37 -5.52 -12.67
N ASN A 97 -18.13 -6.53 -11.83
CA ASN A 97 -18.75 -6.64 -10.52
C ASN A 97 -17.76 -6.18 -9.44
N LEU A 98 -18.29 -5.46 -8.46
CA LEU A 98 -17.55 -5.11 -7.25
C LEU A 98 -17.08 -6.38 -6.49
N PRO A 99 -15.97 -6.28 -5.74
CA PRO A 99 -15.64 -7.27 -4.73
C PRO A 99 -16.80 -7.54 -3.79
N LEU A 100 -16.86 -8.76 -3.24
CA LEU A 100 -17.92 -9.15 -2.32
C LEU A 100 -17.87 -8.28 -1.07
N SER A 101 -18.99 -7.67 -0.69
CA SER A 101 -19.06 -6.99 0.59
C SER A 101 -19.08 -7.97 1.75
N GLY A 102 -18.45 -7.59 2.85
CA GLY A 102 -18.43 -8.36 4.09
C GLY A 102 -17.06 -8.38 4.74
N VAL A 103 -16.92 -9.30 5.68
CA VAL A 103 -15.69 -9.47 6.47
C VAL A 103 -14.70 -10.33 5.70
N TYR A 104 -13.52 -9.79 5.45
CA TYR A 104 -12.35 -10.51 4.97
C TYR A 104 -11.46 -10.83 6.17
N GLN A 105 -11.20 -12.11 6.42
CA GLN A 105 -10.40 -12.54 7.56
C GLN A 105 -8.99 -12.91 7.11
N PHE A 106 -7.99 -12.23 7.66
CA PHE A 106 -6.58 -12.55 7.48
C PHE A 106 -6.16 -13.55 8.56
N VAL A 107 -5.58 -14.66 8.16
CA VAL A 107 -4.97 -15.67 9.03
C VAL A 107 -3.47 -15.63 8.77
N ILE A 108 -2.72 -15.30 9.81
CA ILE A 108 -1.29 -14.96 9.71
C ILE A 108 -0.50 -15.87 10.63
N SER A 109 0.61 -16.42 10.14
CA SER A 109 1.60 -17.13 10.96
C SER A 109 2.97 -16.49 10.82
N THR A 110 3.73 -16.44 11.90
CA THR A 110 5.13 -15.96 11.92
C THR A 110 6.12 -17.11 11.83
N THR A 111 7.37 -16.78 11.52
CA THR A 111 8.49 -17.75 11.55
C THR A 111 8.82 -18.26 12.96
N SER A 112 8.33 -17.60 14.00
CA SER A 112 8.39 -18.02 15.41
C SER A 112 7.24 -18.93 15.83
N ASN A 113 6.34 -19.33 14.90
CA ASN A 113 5.10 -20.07 15.14
C ASN A 113 4.05 -19.32 15.98
N GLU A 114 4.12 -17.99 16.06
CA GLU A 114 3.01 -17.17 16.54
C GLU A 114 1.95 -17.11 15.43
N THR A 115 0.68 -17.01 15.82
CA THR A 115 -0.43 -16.87 14.88
C THR A 115 -1.32 -15.72 15.31
N ASP A 116 -1.80 -14.95 14.35
CA ASP A 116 -2.77 -13.89 14.56
C ASP A 116 -3.90 -13.99 13.54
N SER A 117 -5.05 -13.41 13.88
CA SER A 117 -6.15 -13.23 12.94
C SER A 117 -6.77 -11.86 13.08
N VAL A 118 -6.70 -11.11 11.98
CA VAL A 118 -7.25 -9.77 11.85
C VAL A 118 -8.28 -9.75 10.74
N SER A 119 -9.12 -8.73 10.71
CA SER A 119 -10.21 -8.65 9.76
C SER A 119 -10.36 -7.25 9.22
N ASP A 120 -10.85 -7.18 7.99
CA ASP A 120 -11.24 -5.96 7.33
C ASP A 120 -12.67 -6.08 6.77
N ILE A 121 -13.39 -4.97 6.65
CA ILE A 121 -14.79 -4.91 6.20
C ILE A 121 -14.88 -4.11 4.91
N VAL A 122 -15.22 -4.79 3.82
CA VAL A 122 -15.48 -4.12 2.54
C VAL A 122 -16.98 -3.85 2.39
N GLU A 123 -17.34 -2.60 2.09
CA GLU A 123 -18.71 -2.18 1.80
C GLU A 123 -18.91 -1.93 0.29
N SER A 124 -20.02 -2.42 -0.29
CA SER A 124 -20.29 -2.32 -1.74
C SER A 124 -20.46 -0.90 -2.26
N GLU A 125 -20.72 0.07 -1.39
CA GLU A 125 -21.04 1.45 -1.78
C GLU A 125 -19.85 2.40 -1.62
N ASN A 126 -18.75 1.94 -1.00
CA ASN A 126 -17.59 2.77 -0.69
C ASN A 126 -16.45 2.53 -1.68
N PHE A 127 -16.71 2.87 -2.94
CA PHE A 127 -15.68 2.90 -3.97
C PHE A 127 -15.63 4.26 -4.65
N VAL A 128 -14.49 4.57 -5.26
CA VAL A 128 -14.29 5.77 -6.07
C VAL A 128 -14.28 5.42 -7.55
N TYR A 129 -14.86 6.31 -8.37
CA TYR A 129 -14.81 6.18 -9.82
C TYR A 129 -13.47 6.70 -10.36
N PRO A 130 -12.94 6.14 -11.46
CA PRO A 130 -11.76 6.68 -12.13
C PRO A 130 -11.97 8.14 -12.55
N VAL A 131 -10.93 8.95 -12.42
CA VAL A 131 -11.00 10.37 -12.74
C VAL A 131 -11.22 10.59 -14.24
N LYS A 132 -11.95 11.65 -14.59
CA LYS A 132 -12.00 12.12 -15.97
C LYS A 132 -10.94 13.20 -16.16
N ILE A 133 -9.85 12.83 -16.84
CA ILE A 133 -8.74 13.73 -17.15
C ILE A 133 -9.19 14.75 -18.21
N ASN A 134 -9.05 16.04 -17.90
CA ASN A 134 -9.46 17.13 -18.79
C ASN A 134 -8.29 17.63 -19.63
N ASP A 135 -7.14 17.84 -19.00
CA ASP A 135 -5.92 18.30 -19.65
C ASP A 135 -4.68 17.76 -18.93
N VAL A 136 -3.64 17.46 -19.72
CA VAL A 136 -2.29 17.17 -19.24
C VAL A 136 -1.30 17.76 -20.23
N SER A 137 -0.40 18.60 -19.73
CA SER A 137 0.60 19.27 -20.56
C SER A 137 1.93 19.44 -19.84
N PHE A 138 3.01 19.44 -20.60
CA PHE A 138 4.35 19.82 -20.12
C PHE A 138 4.79 21.05 -20.90
N THR A 139 4.95 22.18 -20.23
CA THR A 139 5.36 23.44 -20.88
C THR A 139 6.24 24.24 -19.93
N ASP A 140 7.29 24.86 -20.45
CA ASP A 140 8.23 25.67 -19.67
C ASP A 140 8.78 24.95 -18.41
N ASN A 141 9.10 23.65 -18.54
CA ASN A 141 9.56 22.76 -17.46
C ASN A 141 8.53 22.53 -16.33
N THR A 142 7.24 22.68 -16.62
CA THR A 142 6.15 22.45 -15.67
C THR A 142 5.17 21.44 -16.25
N LEU A 143 4.98 20.32 -15.54
CA LEU A 143 3.86 19.41 -15.77
C LEU A 143 2.61 20.02 -15.14
N SER A 144 1.54 20.18 -15.91
CA SER A 144 0.23 20.60 -15.42
C SER A 144 -0.79 19.50 -15.74
N ALA A 145 -1.68 19.20 -14.80
CA ALA A 145 -2.76 18.24 -14.98
C ALA A 145 -4.04 18.77 -14.33
N GLU A 146 -5.17 18.60 -15.01
CA GLU A 146 -6.51 18.97 -14.53
C GLU A 146 -7.50 17.83 -14.79
N TRP A 147 -8.42 17.61 -13.85
CA TRP A 147 -9.45 16.57 -13.95
C TRP A 147 -10.77 17.02 -13.32
N ASP A 148 -11.83 16.28 -13.60
CA ASP A 148 -13.13 16.49 -12.96
C ASP A 148 -13.11 15.97 -11.51
N GLU A 149 -13.81 16.68 -10.61
CA GLU A 149 -14.07 16.19 -9.25
C GLU A 149 -14.78 14.82 -9.30
N VAL A 150 -14.23 13.84 -8.59
CA VAL A 150 -14.78 12.50 -8.46
C VAL A 150 -15.69 12.45 -7.23
N PRO A 151 -16.98 12.11 -7.38
CA PRO A 151 -17.85 11.87 -6.24
C PRO A 151 -17.28 10.80 -5.31
N ASN A 152 -17.39 11.02 -4.00
CA ASN A 152 -16.87 10.16 -2.94
C ASN A 152 -15.34 10.04 -2.86
N ALA A 153 -14.56 10.76 -3.68
CA ALA A 153 -13.11 10.83 -3.47
C ALA A 153 -12.80 11.79 -2.32
N ASP A 154 -11.99 11.32 -1.37
CA ASP A 154 -11.48 12.12 -0.26
C ASP A 154 -10.17 12.84 -0.64
N ALA A 155 -9.40 12.24 -1.56
CA ALA A 155 -8.16 12.81 -2.06
C ALA A 155 -7.79 12.30 -3.46
N TYR A 156 -6.80 12.96 -4.04
CA TYR A 156 -6.17 12.63 -5.31
C TYR A 156 -4.66 12.48 -5.14
N GLY A 157 -4.06 11.70 -6.04
CA GLY A 157 -2.62 11.55 -6.16
C GLY A 157 -2.23 11.48 -7.64
N ILE A 158 -0.97 11.79 -7.93
CA ILE A 158 -0.45 11.70 -9.29
C ILE A 158 0.86 10.91 -9.29
N ARG A 159 1.01 10.05 -10.30
CA ARG A 159 2.24 9.33 -10.60
C ARG A 159 2.71 9.63 -12.01
N ILE A 160 4.02 9.75 -12.17
CA ILE A 160 4.70 9.76 -13.47
C ILE A 160 5.40 8.43 -13.59
N VAL A 161 5.02 7.65 -14.58
CA VAL A 161 5.42 6.24 -14.71
C VAL A 161 6.06 6.02 -16.08
N ASN A 162 7.08 5.17 -16.14
CA ASN A 162 7.67 4.79 -17.42
C ASN A 162 6.68 3.98 -18.27
N LEU A 163 6.53 4.36 -19.54
CA LEU A 163 5.59 3.71 -20.45
C LEU A 163 5.98 2.26 -20.79
N SER A 164 7.28 1.99 -20.94
CA SER A 164 7.81 0.66 -21.30
C SER A 164 7.98 -0.26 -20.10
N ASP A 165 8.12 0.30 -18.90
CA ASP A 165 8.24 -0.41 -17.63
C ASP A 165 7.39 0.28 -16.55
N PRO A 166 6.09 -0.06 -16.44
CA PRO A 166 5.20 0.58 -15.49
C PRO A 166 5.55 0.40 -14.01
N GLU A 167 6.50 -0.47 -13.67
CA GLU A 167 7.03 -0.59 -12.30
C GLU A 167 8.01 0.55 -11.96
N THR A 168 8.61 1.18 -12.98
CA THR A 168 9.48 2.34 -12.81
C THR A 168 8.65 3.61 -12.64
N ILE A 169 8.56 4.07 -11.39
CA ILE A 169 7.88 5.32 -11.00
C ILE A 169 8.91 6.44 -10.90
N TYR A 170 8.80 7.45 -11.76
CA TYR A 170 9.63 8.66 -11.73
C TYR A 170 9.24 9.62 -10.61
N PHE A 171 7.93 9.69 -10.36
CA PHE A 171 7.36 10.60 -9.37
C PHE A 171 6.08 10.01 -8.81
N SER A 172 5.86 10.22 -7.52
CA SER A 172 4.57 10.04 -6.87
C SER A 172 4.35 11.22 -5.92
N SER A 173 3.20 11.87 -6.00
CA SER A 173 2.80 12.84 -5.00
C SER A 173 2.38 12.16 -3.70
N GLY A 174 2.21 12.95 -2.64
CA GLY A 174 1.30 12.58 -1.55
C GLY A 174 -0.17 12.76 -1.97
N TRP A 175 -1.08 12.51 -1.04
CA TRP A 175 -2.51 12.76 -1.22
C TRP A 175 -2.85 14.24 -1.02
N PHE A 176 -3.67 14.79 -1.90
CA PHE A 176 -4.14 16.19 -1.86
C PHE A 176 -5.60 16.30 -2.33
N SER A 177 -6.26 17.44 -2.13
CA SER A 177 -7.73 17.57 -2.34
C SER A 177 -8.11 18.31 -3.63
N GLU A 178 -7.15 18.99 -4.24
CA GLU A 178 -7.31 19.81 -5.42
C GLU A 178 -7.53 18.95 -6.66
N THR A 179 -8.30 19.45 -7.63
CA THR A 179 -8.56 18.79 -8.92
C THR A 179 -7.60 19.26 -10.03
N SER A 180 -6.46 19.80 -9.61
CA SER A 180 -5.40 20.30 -10.47
C SER A 180 -4.05 20.08 -9.79
N PHE A 181 -3.03 19.79 -10.57
CA PHE A 181 -1.68 19.58 -10.07
C PHE A 181 -0.65 20.23 -10.99
N GLU A 182 0.33 20.88 -10.38
CA GLU A 182 1.50 21.43 -11.07
C GLU A 182 2.79 20.89 -10.46
N LEU A 183 3.69 20.40 -11.31
CA LEU A 183 5.04 19.99 -10.93
C LEU A 183 6.07 20.72 -11.77
N SER A 184 6.68 21.73 -11.15
CA SER A 184 7.85 22.41 -11.70
C SER A 184 9.08 21.50 -11.56
N TYR A 185 9.67 21.09 -12.68
CA TYR A 185 10.86 20.24 -12.73
C TYR A 185 12.03 20.80 -11.89
N VAL A 186 12.24 22.12 -11.92
CA VAL A 186 13.33 22.82 -11.20
C VAL A 186 13.28 22.60 -9.68
N ASN A 187 12.10 22.31 -9.13
CA ASN A 187 11.86 22.15 -7.70
C ASN A 187 11.40 20.73 -7.33
N SER A 188 11.38 19.82 -8.31
CA SER A 188 10.85 18.48 -8.13
C SER A 188 11.86 17.56 -7.44
N GLN A 189 11.38 16.59 -6.66
CA GLN A 189 12.20 15.50 -6.11
C GLN A 189 12.28 14.29 -7.05
N ILE A 190 12.11 14.49 -8.36
CA ILE A 190 12.19 13.41 -9.35
C ILE A 190 13.59 12.82 -9.32
N THR A 191 13.71 11.56 -8.94
CA THR A 191 14.94 10.79 -9.03
C THR A 191 14.98 10.08 -10.37
N ASN A 192 16.00 10.37 -11.20
CA ASN A 192 16.15 9.86 -12.57
C ASN A 192 15.00 10.24 -13.51
N PRO A 193 14.85 11.53 -13.85
CA PRO A 193 13.73 11.98 -14.66
C PRO A 193 13.71 11.35 -16.05
N PRO A 194 12.52 11.28 -16.68
CA PRO A 194 12.41 10.91 -18.08
C PRO A 194 13.30 11.81 -18.95
N GLN A 195 13.80 11.27 -20.05
CA GLN A 195 14.60 12.05 -21.00
C GLN A 195 13.70 12.91 -21.89
N SER A 196 14.20 14.05 -22.35
CA SER A 196 13.49 14.85 -23.36
C SER A 196 13.21 14.01 -24.61
N GLY A 197 11.95 14.00 -25.06
CA GLY A 197 11.40 13.17 -26.12
C GLY A 197 10.90 11.79 -25.67
N GLU A 198 11.05 11.42 -24.39
CA GLU A 198 10.53 10.15 -23.85
C GLU A 198 9.03 10.25 -23.61
N GLU A 199 8.28 9.21 -23.97
CA GLU A 199 6.86 9.12 -23.65
C GLU A 199 6.67 8.50 -22.27
N VAL A 200 5.87 9.16 -21.42
CA VAL A 200 5.57 8.72 -20.07
C VAL A 200 4.07 8.53 -19.88
N ILE A 201 3.70 7.75 -18.87
CA ILE A 201 2.32 7.66 -18.39
C ILE A 201 2.16 8.67 -17.25
N ILE A 202 1.17 9.54 -17.39
CA ILE A 202 0.62 10.34 -16.29
C ILE A 202 -0.58 9.59 -15.76
N GLU A 203 -0.47 9.13 -14.52
CA GLU A 203 -1.53 8.41 -13.83
C GLU A 203 -2.07 9.26 -12.70
N ILE A 204 -3.38 9.50 -12.72
CA ILE A 204 -4.10 10.23 -11.69
C ILE A 204 -4.94 9.24 -10.91
N LEU A 205 -4.79 9.28 -9.60
CA LEU A 205 -5.47 8.42 -8.64
C LEU A 205 -6.56 9.23 -7.93
N ALA A 206 -7.73 8.64 -7.73
CA ALA A 206 -8.70 9.10 -6.75
C ALA A 206 -8.73 8.08 -5.60
N CYS A 207 -8.88 8.56 -4.36
CA CYS A 207 -8.80 7.73 -3.16
C CYS A 207 -9.99 8.01 -2.23
N LYS A 208 -10.55 6.94 -1.68
CA LYS A 208 -11.49 6.93 -0.53
C LYS A 208 -10.74 6.42 0.67
N PHE A 209 -10.76 7.15 1.78
CA PHE A 209 -10.29 6.61 3.07
C PHE A 209 -11.47 6.02 3.85
N GLU A 210 -11.18 5.02 4.66
CA GLU A 210 -12.14 4.54 5.65
C GLU A 210 -12.48 5.65 6.65
N ASP A 211 -13.72 5.68 7.14
CA ASP A 211 -14.17 6.59 8.20
C ASP A 211 -13.64 6.16 9.60
N VAL A 212 -12.35 5.86 9.71
CA VAL A 212 -11.67 5.63 10.98
C VAL A 212 -11.02 6.93 11.43
N VAL A 213 -11.49 7.47 12.56
CA VAL A 213 -11.05 8.78 13.06
C VAL A 213 -9.54 8.84 13.24
N GLY A 214 -8.86 9.58 12.37
CA GLY A 214 -7.46 10.01 12.54
C GLY A 214 -6.39 9.23 11.80
N ASP A 215 -6.76 8.32 10.88
CA ASP A 215 -5.78 7.54 10.12
C ASP A 215 -5.94 7.69 8.60
N ILE A 216 -5.08 8.50 7.98
CA ILE A 216 -5.00 8.66 6.52
C ILE A 216 -4.35 7.44 5.83
N TYR A 217 -3.97 6.41 6.59
CA TYR A 217 -3.37 5.19 6.06
C TYR A 217 -4.39 4.08 5.80
N ASN A 218 -5.66 4.28 6.14
CA ASN A 218 -6.74 3.32 5.89
C ASN A 218 -7.42 3.63 4.56
N ILE A 219 -6.90 3.06 3.47
CA ILE A 219 -7.43 3.29 2.13
C ILE A 219 -8.49 2.24 1.84
N GLU A 220 -9.73 2.67 1.63
CA GLU A 220 -10.83 1.77 1.32
C GLU A 220 -10.92 1.49 -0.18
N SER A 221 -10.69 2.51 -1.00
CA SER A 221 -10.76 2.38 -2.45
C SER A 221 -9.81 3.32 -3.18
N ILE A 222 -9.21 2.82 -4.26
CA ILE A 222 -8.41 3.61 -5.20
C ILE A 222 -8.97 3.40 -6.60
N SER A 223 -9.12 4.48 -7.34
CA SER A 223 -9.32 4.43 -8.78
C SER A 223 -8.10 4.98 -9.50
N SER A 224 -7.88 4.58 -10.75
CA SER A 224 -6.83 5.15 -11.58
C SER A 224 -7.30 5.49 -12.98
N SER A 225 -6.74 6.57 -13.52
CA SER A 225 -6.86 6.93 -14.93
C SER A 225 -5.52 7.36 -15.47
N ARG A 226 -5.26 7.00 -16.73
CA ARG A 226 -3.95 7.15 -17.36
C ARG A 226 -4.08 7.92 -18.66
N THR A 227 -3.12 8.79 -18.92
CA THR A 227 -2.87 9.36 -20.24
C THR A 227 -1.38 9.33 -20.53
N THR A 228 -0.99 9.35 -21.79
CA THR A 228 0.42 9.50 -22.16
C THR A 228 0.76 10.95 -22.43
N LEU A 229 2.04 11.27 -22.24
CA LEU A 229 2.62 12.59 -22.46
C LEU A 229 4.04 12.42 -22.97
N ILE A 230 4.45 13.24 -23.94
CA ILE A 230 5.86 13.35 -24.33
C ILE A 230 6.54 14.30 -23.36
N TRP A 231 7.58 13.83 -22.69
CA TRP A 231 8.40 14.62 -21.78
C TRP A 231 9.29 15.56 -22.58
N GLU A 232 9.24 16.88 -22.35
CA GLU A 232 10.05 17.86 -23.10
C GLU A 232 11.28 18.36 -22.32
#